data_AF-A0A062X562-F1
#
_entry.id   AF-A0A062X562-F1
#
_cell.length_a   1.000
_cell.length_b   1.000
_cell.length_c   1.000
_cell.angle_alpha   90.00
_cell.angle_beta   90.00
_cell.angle_gamma   90.00
#
_symmetry.space_group_name_H-M   'P 1'
#
loop_
_entity.id
_entity.type
_entity.pdbx_description
1 polymer ?
#
loop_
_entity_poly.entity_id
_entity_poly.type
_entity_poly.pdbx_seq_one_letter_code
_entity_poly.pdbx_strand_id
1 'polypeptide(L)'
;MGEPIRPESLGQYIRRVRRDRGLSGVQLAGLVGVHPSNISRIESGETATPTPDLLRRIAAALDLDLAELLAYLGLTVPLTTPPLHIYLRTIYPALPDEALQEAEEALARIAERYEVDR
;
A
#
# COMPACT_ATOMS: atom_id res chain seq x y z
N MET A 1 8.73 6.00 18.47
CA MET A 1 8.34 4.77 17.76
C MET A 1 9.45 4.48 16.78
N GLY A 2 10.20 3.39 16.98
CA GLY A 2 11.27 3.01 16.06
C GLY A 2 10.68 2.50 14.76
N GLU A 3 11.27 2.85 13.63
CA GLU A 3 10.89 2.28 12.34
C GLU A 3 10.96 0.74 12.43
N PRO A 4 9.95 0.00 11.96
CA PRO A 4 10.08 -1.43 11.82
C PRO A 4 11.25 -1.71 10.88
N ILE A 5 12.32 -2.30 11.42
CA ILE A 5 13.49 -2.69 10.64
C ILE A 5 13.02 -3.77 9.67
N ARG A 6 12.79 -3.38 8.41
CA ARG A 6 12.53 -4.36 7.35
C ARG A 6 13.84 -5.08 7.04
N PRO A 7 13.84 -6.42 6.97
CA PRO A 7 15.05 -7.20 6.70
C PRO A 7 15.59 -6.98 5.28
N GLU A 8 14.76 -6.50 4.35
CA GLU A 8 15.15 -6.15 2.99
C GLU A 8 14.88 -4.67 2.68
N SER A 9 15.67 -4.07 1.78
CA SER A 9 15.46 -2.70 1.31
C SER A 9 14.37 -2.64 0.23
N LEU A 10 13.83 -1.43 -0.05
CA LEU A 10 12.88 -1.20 -1.15
C LEU A 10 13.41 -1.75 -2.48
N GLY A 11 14.68 -1.49 -2.80
CA GLY A 11 15.31 -1.95 -4.02
C GLY A 11 15.39 -3.47 -4.11
N GLN A 12 15.73 -4.13 -3.00
CA GLN A 12 15.76 -5.60 -2.91
C GLN A 12 14.37 -6.19 -3.09
N TYR A 13 13.35 -5.57 -2.47
CA TYR A 13 11.96 -5.96 -2.62
C TYR A 13 11.49 -5.89 -4.08
N ILE A 14 11.66 -4.73 -4.73
CA ILE A 14 11.31 -4.53 -6.15
C ILE A 14 12.02 -5.56 -7.04
N ARG A 15 13.32 -5.79 -6.80
CA ARG A 15 14.11 -6.75 -7.57
C ARG A 15 13.59 -8.17 -7.44
N ARG A 16 13.22 -8.58 -6.23
CA ARG A 16 12.65 -9.91 -5.95
C ARG A 16 11.33 -10.09 -6.68
N VAL A 17 10.38 -9.18 -6.47
CA VAL A 17 9.06 -9.24 -7.10
C VAL A 17 9.15 -9.22 -8.63
N ARG A 18 10.03 -8.39 -9.20
CA ARG A 18 10.27 -8.35 -10.65
C ARG A 18 10.71 -9.72 -11.18
N ARG A 19 11.62 -10.39 -10.47
CA ARG A 19 12.14 -11.72 -10.85
C ARG A 19 11.08 -12.81 -10.70
N ASP A 20 10.27 -12.75 -9.65
CA ASP A 20 9.16 -13.69 -9.44
C ASP A 20 8.13 -13.60 -10.58
N ARG A 21 7.98 -12.42 -11.18
CA ARG A 21 7.17 -12.19 -12.39
C ARG A 21 7.90 -12.46 -13.72
N GLY A 22 9.12 -13.00 -13.68
CA GLY A 22 9.90 -13.33 -14.88
C GLY A 22 10.36 -12.14 -15.71
N LEU A 23 10.31 -10.92 -15.16
CA LEU A 23 10.69 -9.70 -15.88
C LEU A 23 12.19 -9.41 -15.74
N SER A 24 12.83 -8.99 -16.82
CA SER A 24 14.16 -8.37 -16.78
C SER A 24 14.07 -6.90 -16.34
N GLY A 25 15.19 -6.33 -15.88
CA GLY A 25 15.25 -4.91 -15.51
C GLY A 25 14.92 -3.98 -16.69
N VAL A 26 15.29 -4.37 -17.91
CA VAL A 26 14.97 -3.64 -19.15
C VAL A 26 13.47 -3.69 -19.43
N GLN A 27 12.83 -4.84 -19.25
CA GLN A 27 11.38 -4.98 -19.44
C GLN A 27 10.61 -4.13 -18.43
N LEU A 28 10.98 -4.16 -17.14
CA LEU A 28 10.34 -3.30 -16.14
C LEU A 28 10.54 -1.81 -16.48
N ALA A 29 11.75 -1.43 -16.90
CA ALA A 29 12.02 -0.05 -17.30
C ALA A 29 11.14 0.40 -18.48
N GLY A 30 10.93 -0.49 -19.47
CA GLY A 30 10.01 -0.27 -20.58
C GLY A 30 8.55 -0.10 -20.14
N LEU A 31 8.06 -0.97 -19.25
CA LEU A 31 6.69 -0.89 -18.71
C LEU A 31 6.45 0.41 -17.93
N VAL A 32 7.47 0.88 -17.21
CA VAL A 32 7.40 2.06 -16.33
C VAL A 32 7.72 3.36 -17.10
N GLY A 33 8.29 3.28 -18.30
CA GLY A 33 8.64 4.44 -19.12
C GLY A 33 9.87 5.19 -18.60
N VAL A 34 10.92 4.47 -18.21
CA VAL A 34 12.20 5.05 -17.74
C VAL A 34 13.39 4.37 -18.40
N HIS A 35 14.56 5.00 -18.34
CA HIS A 35 15.79 4.37 -18.80
C HIS A 35 16.18 3.18 -17.89
N PRO A 36 16.68 2.04 -18.41
CA PRO A 36 17.02 0.85 -17.60
C PRO A 36 17.95 1.09 -16.41
N SER A 37 18.84 2.09 -16.53
CA SER A 37 19.71 2.51 -15.41
C SER A 37 18.93 3.00 -14.19
N ASN A 38 17.74 3.57 -14.35
CA ASN A 38 16.91 4.01 -13.22
C ASN A 38 16.47 2.80 -12.38
N ILE A 39 15.94 1.76 -13.03
CA ILE A 39 15.56 0.51 -12.36
C ILE A 39 16.78 -0.11 -11.68
N SER A 40 17.93 -0.17 -12.36
CA SER A 40 19.16 -0.72 -11.78
C SER A 40 19.61 0.04 -10.52
N ARG A 41 19.58 1.37 -10.53
CA ARG A 41 19.96 2.21 -9.37
C ARG A 41 18.99 2.05 -8.20
N ILE A 42 17.71 1.87 -8.48
CA ILE A 42 16.69 1.62 -7.45
C ILE A 42 16.93 0.25 -6.82
N GLU A 43 17.09 -0.79 -7.64
CA GLU A 43 17.28 -2.16 -7.16
C GLU A 43 18.60 -2.39 -6.41
N SER A 44 19.64 -1.60 -6.70
CA SER A 44 20.90 -1.61 -5.96
C SER A 44 20.87 -0.76 -4.69
N GLY A 45 19.83 0.06 -4.49
CA GLY A 45 19.75 1.02 -3.38
C GLY A 45 20.57 2.29 -3.59
N GLU A 46 21.15 2.52 -4.77
CA GLU A 46 21.84 3.78 -5.09
C GLU A 46 20.85 4.95 -5.12
N THR A 47 19.60 4.69 -5.49
CA THR A 47 18.49 5.63 -5.33
C THR A 47 17.79 5.37 -4.00
N ALA A 48 18.11 6.16 -2.97
CA ALA A 48 17.51 6.02 -1.64
C ALA A 48 16.01 6.35 -1.61
N THR A 49 15.55 7.29 -2.44
CA THR A 49 14.16 7.76 -2.43
C THR A 49 13.65 7.99 -3.86
N PRO A 50 13.05 6.98 -4.50
CA PRO A 50 12.40 7.15 -5.80
C PRO A 50 11.19 8.08 -5.69
N THR A 51 10.84 8.77 -6.77
CA THR A 51 9.69 9.69 -6.75
C THR A 51 8.36 8.92 -6.57
N PRO A 52 7.34 9.52 -5.94
CA PRO A 52 6.03 8.86 -5.75
C PRO A 52 5.38 8.40 -7.06
N ASP A 53 5.49 9.19 -8.13
CA ASP A 53 4.97 8.82 -9.44
C ASP A 53 5.70 7.60 -10.05
N LEU A 54 7.02 7.51 -9.85
CA LEU A 54 7.79 6.35 -10.29
C LEU A 54 7.39 5.09 -9.50
N LEU A 55 7.22 5.20 -8.18
CA LEU A 55 6.74 4.11 -7.34
C LEU A 55 5.34 3.64 -7.75
N ARG A 56 4.43 4.58 -8.04
CA ARG A 56 3.08 4.26 -8.54
C ARG A 56 3.12 3.48 -9.84
N ARG A 57 3.99 3.88 -10.78
CA ARG A 57 4.18 3.16 -12.05
C ARG A 57 4.81 1.78 -11.85
N ILE A 58 5.79 1.65 -10.95
CA ILE A 58 6.39 0.36 -10.59
C ILE A 58 5.36 -0.56 -9.95
N ALA A 59 4.56 -0.03 -9.00
CA ALA A 59 3.48 -0.77 -8.35
C ALA A 59 2.47 -1.31 -9.37
N ALA A 60 2.03 -0.46 -10.30
CA ALA A 60 1.14 -0.88 -11.39
C ALA A 60 1.77 -1.94 -12.31
N ALA A 61 3.03 -1.76 -12.71
CA ALA A 61 3.73 -2.69 -13.61
C ALA A 61 4.03 -4.05 -12.95
N LEU A 62 4.20 -4.06 -11.63
CA LEU A 62 4.45 -5.25 -10.83
C LEU A 62 3.20 -5.72 -10.08
N ASP A 63 2.01 -5.20 -10.35
CA ASP A 63 0.76 -5.58 -9.67
C ASP A 63 0.95 -5.71 -8.14
N LEU A 64 1.45 -4.61 -7.56
CA LEU A 64 1.66 -4.40 -6.14
C LEU A 64 0.78 -3.25 -5.65
N ASP A 65 0.47 -3.24 -4.36
CA ASP A 65 -0.08 -2.05 -3.73
C ASP A 65 1.00 -0.96 -3.59
N LEU A 66 0.68 0.27 -3.99
CA LEU A 66 1.55 1.42 -3.79
C LEU A 66 1.84 1.65 -2.29
N ALA A 67 0.86 1.41 -1.42
CA ALA A 67 1.03 1.55 0.01
C ALA A 67 2.17 0.66 0.53
N GLU A 68 2.32 -0.55 -0.02
CA GLU A 68 3.39 -1.46 0.34
C GLU A 68 4.77 -0.86 0.01
N LEU A 69 4.95 -0.31 -1.19
CA LEU A 69 6.21 0.35 -1.59
C LEU A 69 6.51 1.60 -0.77
N LEU A 70 5.49 2.42 -0.48
CA LEU A 70 5.64 3.62 0.34
C LEU A 70 6.05 3.29 1.78
N ALA A 71 5.55 2.17 2.30
CA ALA A 71 5.87 1.73 3.64
C ALA A 71 7.40 1.52 3.79
N TYR A 72 8.11 1.01 2.77
CA TYR A 72 9.58 0.87 2.75
C TYR A 72 10.34 2.20 2.84
N LEU A 73 9.69 3.32 2.54
CA LEU A 73 10.27 4.67 2.68
C LEU A 73 9.97 5.31 4.04
N GLY A 74 9.38 4.56 4.99
CA GLY A 74 8.88 5.11 6.26
C GLY A 74 7.61 5.96 6.08
N LEU A 75 7.10 6.08 4.85
CA LEU A 75 5.85 6.73 4.53
C LEU A 75 4.72 5.72 4.75
N THR A 76 4.38 5.47 6.01
CA THR A 76 3.12 4.79 6.32
C THR A 76 2.01 5.79 6.02
N VAL A 77 1.31 5.60 4.91
CA VAL A 77 -0.01 6.21 4.78
C VAL A 77 -0.82 5.53 5.88
N PRO A 78 -1.29 6.25 6.93
CA PRO A 78 -2.29 5.67 7.77
C PRO A 78 -3.46 5.40 6.81
N LEU A 79 -3.74 4.12 6.55
CA LEU A 79 -5.09 3.73 6.18
C LEU A 79 -5.91 4.15 7.39
N THR A 80 -6.32 5.42 7.46
CA THR A 80 -7.37 5.82 8.37
C THR A 80 -8.56 5.12 7.77
N THR A 81 -8.88 3.92 8.27
CA THR A 81 -10.14 3.26 7.95
C THR A 81 -11.20 4.32 8.24
N PRO A 82 -11.86 4.87 7.20
CA PRO A 82 -12.88 5.87 7.44
C PRO A 82 -13.90 5.20 8.34
N PRO A 83 -14.33 5.85 9.42
CA PRO A 83 -15.27 5.21 10.33
C PRO A 83 -16.54 4.82 9.55
N LEU A 84 -17.11 3.68 9.89
CA LEU A 84 -18.17 3.02 9.12
C LEU A 84 -19.31 3.97 8.76
N HIS A 85 -19.68 4.89 9.66
CA HIS A 85 -20.74 5.87 9.42
C HIS A 85 -20.54 6.72 8.16
N ILE A 86 -19.30 6.94 7.70
CA ILE A 86 -19.02 7.67 6.44
C ILE A 86 -19.59 6.92 5.24
N TYR A 87 -19.42 5.60 5.21
CA TYR A 87 -19.95 4.76 4.15
C TYR A 87 -21.48 4.63 4.24
N LEU A 88 -22.01 4.47 5.46
CA LEU A 88 -23.45 4.35 5.69
C LEU A 88 -24.20 5.64 5.31
N ARG A 89 -23.66 6.83 5.60
CA ARG A 89 -24.25 8.11 5.14
C ARG A 89 -24.26 8.23 3.62
N THR A 90 -23.26 7.66 2.94
CA THR A 90 -23.16 7.73 1.47
C THR A 90 -24.21 6.83 0.81
N ILE A 91 -24.40 5.61 1.34
CA ILE A 91 -25.33 4.62 0.77
C ILE A 91 -26.78 4.87 1.23
N TYR A 92 -26.96 5.37 2.46
CA TYR A 92 -28.25 5.61 3.09
C TYR A 92 -28.34 7.05 3.65
N PRO A 93 -28.49 8.07 2.78
CA PRO A 93 -28.43 9.48 3.18
C PRO A 93 -29.59 9.93 4.09
N ALA A 94 -30.70 9.17 4.11
CA ALA A 94 -31.85 9.45 4.97
C ALA A 94 -31.78 8.73 6.34
N LEU A 95 -30.71 7.98 6.60
CA LEU A 95 -30.54 7.26 7.86
C LEU A 95 -30.24 8.27 8.99
N PRO A 96 -30.98 8.23 10.11
CA PRO A 96 -30.75 9.14 11.22
C PRO A 96 -29.46 8.77 11.98
N ASP A 97 -28.91 9.74 12.71
CA ASP A 97 -27.62 9.61 13.39
C ASP A 97 -27.65 8.49 14.45
N GLU A 98 -28.79 8.27 15.09
CA GLU A 98 -29.00 7.22 16.08
C GLU A 98 -28.84 5.82 15.46
N ALA A 99 -29.32 5.62 14.23
CA ALA A 99 -29.21 4.36 13.53
C ALA A 99 -27.78 4.11 13.02
N LEU A 100 -27.02 5.17 12.71
CA LEU A 100 -25.59 5.06 12.43
C LEU A 100 -24.81 4.61 13.66
N GLN A 101 -25.13 5.18 14.82
CA GLN A 101 -24.54 4.78 16.11
C GLN A 101 -24.85 3.32 16.44
N GLU A 102 -26.10 2.91 16.31
CA GLU A 102 -26.52 1.52 16.54
C GLU A 102 -25.73 0.54 15.66
N ALA A 103 -25.52 0.89 14.39
CA ALA A 103 -24.76 0.08 13.45
C ALA A 103 -23.27 -0.05 13.84
N GLU A 104 -22.63 1.05 14.28
CA GLU A 104 -21.24 1.02 14.75
C GLU A 104 -21.07 0.16 15.99
N GLU A 105 -21.97 0.29 16.97
CA GLU A 105 -21.94 -0.53 18.17
C GLU A 105 -22.18 -2.02 17.85
N ALA A 106 -23.10 -2.31 16.92
CA ALA A 106 -23.33 -3.67 16.47
C ALA A 106 -22.08 -4.29 15.85
N LEU A 107 -21.35 -3.53 15.03
CA LEU A 107 -20.10 -3.98 14.44
C LEU A 107 -19.02 -4.22 15.49
N ALA A 108 -18.85 -3.30 16.46
CA ALA A 108 -17.89 -3.48 17.55
C ALA A 108 -18.16 -4.78 18.33
N ARG A 109 -19.43 -5.05 18.67
CA ARG A 109 -19.85 -6.31 19.31
C ARG A 109 -19.56 -7.55 18.46
N ILE A 110 -19.69 -7.44 17.13
CA ILE A 110 -19.38 -8.54 16.21
C ILE A 110 -17.86 -8.76 16.14
N ALA A 111 -17.07 -7.69 16.02
CA ALA A 111 -15.61 -7.76 15.95
C ALA A 111 -15.02 -8.40 17.21
N GLU A 112 -15.51 -8.02 18.39
CA GLU A 112 -15.15 -8.63 19.68
C GLU A 112 -15.50 -10.13 19.73
N ARG A 113 -16.67 -10.51 19.21
CA ARG A 113 -17.13 -11.90 19.23
C ARG A 113 -16.28 -12.84 18.38
N TYR A 114 -15.70 -12.34 17.28
CA TYR A 114 -15.01 -13.16 16.29
C TYR A 114 -13.48 -12.97 16.30
N GLU A 115 -12.92 -12.31 17.32
CA GLU A 115 -11.47 -12.06 17.45
C GLU A 115 -10.84 -11.50 16.17
N VAL A 116 -11.51 -10.57 15.49
CA VAL A 116 -11.06 -10.03 14.19
C VAL A 116 -9.75 -9.21 14.29
N ASP A 117 -9.22 -9.03 15.50
CA ASP A 117 -7.87 -8.49 15.75
C ASP A 117 -6.84 -9.63 15.94
N ARG A 118 -6.33 -10.18 14.83
CA ARG A 118 -5.01 -10.80 14.80
C ARG A 118 -4.31 -10.65 13.47
#